data_AF-A0A410PPW9-F1
#
_entry.id   AF-A0A410PPW9-F1
#
_cell.length_a   1.000
_cell.length_b   1.000
_cell.length_c   1.000
_cell.angle_alpha   90.00
_cell.angle_beta   90.00
_cell.angle_gamma   90.00
#
_symmetry.space_group_name_H-M   'P 1'
#
loop_
_entity.id
_entity.type
_entity.pdbx_description
1 polymer ?
#
loop_
_entity_poly.entity_id
_entity_poly.type
_entity_poly.pdbx_seq_one_letter_code
_entity_poly.pdbx_strand_id
1 'polypeptide(L)'
;MKGIYTKNINDSDEINKLRSVLEVMKPDLAGQIYFKRFHDNGEGVDRAYNVYKVISDKKTYILKKSDDYEIEVYEKFLTDKNLPVPKLEGWTSFDKAKWILIEYISGEDLRIFDKHMAYGCAESLSRIFNMYWQEDHFEENKLDNRFERYWKRINKRAECLKNESKLASAYGIFMDRQLV
;
A
#
# COMPACT_ATOMS: atom_id res chain seq x y z
N MET A 1 3.57 -13.96 18.60
CA MET A 1 2.99 -14.25 17.27
C MET A 1 4.11 -14.14 16.25
N LYS A 2 4.23 -15.09 15.32
CA LYS A 2 5.08 -14.84 14.14
C LYS A 2 4.32 -13.82 13.27
N GLY A 3 5.04 -12.84 12.77
CA GLY A 3 4.49 -11.72 12.00
C GLY A 3 4.50 -12.01 10.51
N ILE A 4 4.73 -10.97 9.72
CA ILE A 4 5.07 -11.13 8.30
C ILE A 4 6.41 -11.89 8.19
N TYR A 5 6.49 -12.84 7.28
CA TYR A 5 7.72 -13.59 7.00
C TYR A 5 7.82 -13.98 5.51
N THR A 6 8.96 -14.53 5.10
CA THR A 6 9.17 -14.95 3.71
C THR A 6 9.54 -16.43 3.59
N LYS A 7 9.07 -17.10 2.55
CA LYS A 7 9.41 -18.48 2.20
C LYS A 7 10.04 -18.51 0.81
N ASN A 8 11.06 -19.34 0.61
CA ASN A 8 11.63 -19.57 -0.72
C ASN A 8 10.56 -20.19 -1.63
N ILE A 9 10.56 -19.80 -2.90
CA ILE A 9 9.74 -20.44 -3.93
C ILE A 9 10.59 -21.54 -4.55
N ASN A 10 10.06 -22.75 -4.57
CA ASN A 10 10.74 -23.92 -5.17
C ASN A 10 10.03 -24.42 -6.44
N ASP A 11 8.85 -23.89 -6.75
CA ASP A 11 8.10 -24.26 -7.94
C ASP A 11 8.70 -23.61 -9.19
N SER A 12 9.18 -24.44 -10.11
CA SER A 12 9.90 -23.98 -11.32
C SER A 12 9.00 -23.16 -12.24
N ASP A 13 7.72 -23.53 -12.39
CA ASP A 13 6.78 -22.84 -13.26
C ASP A 13 6.48 -21.44 -12.73
N GLU A 14 6.27 -21.32 -11.42
CA GLU A 14 6.11 -20.01 -10.78
C GLU A 14 7.37 -19.15 -10.92
N ILE A 15 8.56 -19.70 -10.66
CA ILE A 15 9.83 -18.96 -10.83
C ILE A 15 9.97 -18.46 -12.28
N ASN A 16 9.71 -19.31 -13.26
CA ASN A 16 9.79 -18.95 -14.67
C ASN A 16 8.80 -17.83 -15.01
N LYS A 17 7.57 -17.91 -14.51
CA LYS A 17 6.58 -16.84 -14.68
C LYS A 17 7.05 -15.52 -14.08
N LEU A 18 7.57 -15.53 -12.85
CA LEU A 18 8.07 -14.31 -12.18
C LEU A 18 9.29 -13.74 -12.92
N ARG A 19 10.16 -14.58 -13.48
CA ARG A 19 11.27 -14.14 -14.34
C ARG A 19 10.76 -13.46 -15.61
N SER A 20 9.80 -14.04 -16.31
CA SER A 20 9.22 -13.40 -17.51
C SER A 20 8.57 -12.06 -17.20
N VAL A 21 7.93 -11.91 -16.04
CA VAL A 21 7.40 -10.61 -15.59
C VAL A 21 8.54 -9.59 -15.42
N LEU A 22 9.66 -9.99 -14.79
CA LEU A 22 10.81 -9.10 -14.58
C LEU A 22 11.56 -8.78 -15.87
N GLU A 23 11.67 -9.71 -16.82
CA GLU A 23 12.32 -9.48 -18.12
C GLU A 23 11.62 -8.37 -18.90
N VAL A 24 10.28 -8.29 -18.83
CA VAL A 24 9.52 -7.21 -19.47
C VAL A 24 9.69 -5.89 -18.73
N MET A 25 9.70 -5.91 -17.41
CA MET A 25 9.63 -4.70 -16.59
C MET A 25 11.01 -4.09 -16.28
N LYS A 26 12.04 -4.92 -16.17
CA LYS A 26 13.41 -4.53 -15.81
C LYS A 26 14.43 -5.48 -16.48
N PRO A 27 14.56 -5.43 -17.82
CA PRO A 27 15.43 -6.34 -18.58
C PRO A 27 16.91 -6.25 -18.17
N ASP A 28 17.35 -5.09 -17.67
CA ASP A 28 18.72 -4.86 -17.21
C ASP A 28 19.02 -5.49 -15.85
N LEU A 29 18.06 -6.17 -15.23
CA LEU A 29 18.27 -6.89 -13.97
C LEU A 29 19.10 -8.15 -14.22
N ALA A 30 20.42 -7.96 -14.27
CA ALA A 30 21.39 -9.02 -14.50
C ALA A 30 21.71 -9.81 -13.21
N GLY A 31 22.23 -11.02 -13.41
CA GLY A 31 22.76 -11.87 -12.33
C GLY A 31 21.80 -12.96 -11.88
N GLN A 32 22.14 -13.61 -10.77
CA GLN A 32 21.31 -14.67 -10.23
C GLN A 32 20.11 -14.10 -9.47
N ILE A 33 18.89 -14.40 -9.92
CA ILE A 33 17.67 -13.91 -9.30
C ILE A 33 17.03 -15.00 -8.45
N TYR A 34 16.77 -14.66 -7.19
CA TYR A 34 16.06 -15.48 -6.22
C TYR A 34 14.75 -14.82 -5.82
N PHE A 35 13.74 -15.66 -5.59
CA PHE A 35 12.41 -15.22 -5.18
C PHE A 35 12.03 -15.81 -3.83
N LYS A 36 11.45 -14.96 -2.97
CA LYS A 36 10.75 -15.41 -1.77
C LYS A 36 9.34 -14.85 -1.77
N ARG A 37 8.34 -15.66 -1.41
CA ARG A 37 6.96 -15.20 -1.24
C ARG A 37 6.75 -14.68 0.17
N PHE A 38 5.99 -13.59 0.31
CA PHE A 38 5.56 -13.10 1.61
C PHE A 38 4.36 -13.89 2.14
N HIS A 39 4.41 -14.14 3.44
CA HIS A 39 3.40 -14.83 4.22
C HIS A 39 3.08 -14.03 5.48
N ASP A 40 1.89 -14.22 6.02
CA ASP A 40 1.47 -13.67 7.30
C ASP A 40 0.71 -14.72 8.09
N ASN A 41 1.09 -14.94 9.34
CA ASN A 41 0.41 -15.83 10.28
C ASN A 41 0.02 -15.12 11.59
N GLY A 42 -0.05 -13.79 11.59
CA GLY A 42 -0.38 -12.97 12.76
C GLY A 42 -1.81 -13.16 13.27
N GLU A 43 -2.74 -13.50 12.39
CA GLU A 43 -4.17 -13.71 12.72
C GLU A 43 -4.53 -15.20 12.90
N GLY A 44 -3.54 -16.07 13.10
CA GLY A 44 -3.76 -17.51 13.32
C GLY A 44 -3.99 -18.34 12.06
N VAL A 45 -4.06 -17.71 10.88
CA VAL A 45 -4.10 -18.37 9.56
C VAL A 45 -2.87 -17.98 8.76
N ASP A 46 -2.14 -18.95 8.20
CA ASP A 46 -0.99 -18.70 7.32
C ASP A 46 -1.46 -18.29 5.92
N ARG A 47 -1.44 -16.99 5.64
CA ARG A 47 -1.84 -16.41 4.36
C ARG A 47 -0.63 -16.18 3.46
N ALA A 48 -0.65 -16.77 2.27
CA ALA A 48 0.33 -16.52 1.22
C ALA A 48 -0.14 -15.35 0.33
N TYR A 49 0.73 -14.37 0.09
CA TYR A 49 0.41 -13.22 -0.76
C TYR A 49 1.03 -13.35 -2.15
N ASN A 50 0.42 -12.70 -3.14
CA ASN A 50 1.03 -12.45 -4.45
C ASN A 50 2.03 -11.27 -4.38
N VAL A 51 2.89 -11.31 -3.37
CA VAL A 51 3.93 -10.33 -3.07
C VAL A 51 5.22 -11.09 -2.87
N TYR A 52 6.26 -10.69 -3.59
CA TYR A 52 7.48 -11.44 -3.75
C TYR A 52 8.69 -10.56 -3.47
N LYS A 53 9.58 -11.02 -2.60
CA LYS A 53 10.92 -10.46 -2.44
C LYS A 53 11.78 -10.98 -3.58
N VAL A 54 12.22 -10.08 -4.44
CA VAL A 54 13.15 -10.37 -5.54
C VAL A 54 14.54 -9.97 -5.08
N ILE A 55 15.48 -10.91 -5.09
CA ILE A 55 16.86 -10.69 -4.66
C ILE A 55 17.74 -10.94 -5.87
N SER A 56 18.47 -9.91 -6.31
CA SER A 56 19.56 -10.02 -7.28
C SER A 56 20.89 -9.69 -6.60
N ASP A 57 22.00 -9.95 -7.29
CA ASP A 57 23.35 -9.81 -6.74
C ASP A 57 23.67 -8.40 -6.19
N LYS A 58 22.96 -7.36 -6.67
CA LYS A 58 23.22 -5.96 -6.28
C LYS A 58 22.07 -5.28 -5.56
N LYS A 59 20.83 -5.77 -5.68
CA LYS A 59 19.63 -5.07 -5.21
C LYS A 59 18.53 -6.03 -4.78
N THR A 60 17.67 -5.54 -3.91
CA THR A 60 16.46 -6.24 -3.48
C THR A 60 15.24 -5.40 -3.82
N TYR A 61 14.18 -6.05 -4.27
CA TYR A 61 12.93 -5.42 -4.67
C TYR A 61 11.73 -6.17 -4.11
N ILE A 62 10.57 -5.53 -4.20
CA ILE A 62 9.27 -6.15 -4.02
C ILE A 62 8.57 -6.19 -5.38
N LEU A 63 8.26 -7.39 -5.86
CA LEU A 63 7.40 -7.63 -7.01
C LEU A 63 6.00 -8.00 -6.49
N LYS A 64 4.98 -7.23 -6.88
CA LYS A 64 3.61 -7.40 -6.38
C LYS A 64 2.64 -7.46 -7.54
N LYS A 65 1.73 -8.44 -7.50
CA LYS A 65 0.54 -8.42 -8.35
C LYS A 65 -0.38 -7.30 -7.87
N SER A 66 -0.74 -6.41 -8.78
CA SER A 66 -1.37 -5.12 -8.49
C SER A 66 -2.64 -4.92 -9.33
N ASP A 67 -3.34 -3.83 -9.06
CA ASP A 67 -4.45 -3.33 -9.87
C ASP A 67 -4.16 -1.93 -10.44
N ASP A 68 -5.07 -1.45 -11.27
CA ASP A 68 -5.00 -0.15 -11.94
C ASP A 68 -4.92 1.00 -10.94
N TYR A 69 -5.63 0.86 -9.82
CA TYR A 69 -5.72 1.89 -8.81
C TYR A 69 -4.39 2.08 -8.07
N GLU A 70 -3.74 1.00 -7.64
CA GLU A 70 -2.44 1.09 -6.97
C GLU A 70 -1.36 1.65 -7.92
N ILE A 71 -1.40 1.28 -9.21
CA ILE A 71 -0.49 1.85 -10.22
C ILE A 71 -0.72 3.36 -10.36
N GLU A 72 -1.98 3.78 -10.50
CA GLU A 72 -2.34 5.20 -10.64
C GLU A 72 -1.92 6.02 -9.41
N VAL A 73 -2.05 5.45 -8.20
CA VAL A 73 -1.55 6.08 -6.96
C VAL A 73 -0.04 6.32 -7.06
N TYR A 74 0.74 5.34 -7.49
CA TYR A 74 2.18 5.53 -7.65
C TYR A 74 2.52 6.56 -8.72
N GLU A 75 1.91 6.48 -9.90
CA GLU A 75 2.24 7.36 -11.04
C GLU A 75 1.85 8.81 -10.78
N LYS A 76 0.65 9.07 -10.26
CA LYS A 76 0.13 10.43 -10.11
C LYS A 76 0.51 11.08 -8.80
N PHE A 77 0.58 10.29 -7.73
CA PHE A 77 0.76 10.82 -6.39
C PHE A 77 2.18 10.55 -5.92
N LEU A 78 2.63 9.30 -5.83
CA LEU A 78 3.83 9.02 -5.05
C LEU A 78 5.16 9.31 -5.75
N THR A 79 5.23 9.09 -7.06
CA THR A 79 6.46 9.24 -7.86
C THR A 79 6.92 10.69 -7.87
N ASP A 80 8.22 10.91 -7.68
CA ASP A 80 8.89 12.22 -7.67
C ASP A 80 8.41 13.25 -6.62
N LYS A 81 7.60 12.84 -5.63
CA LYS A 81 7.10 13.75 -4.57
C LYS A 81 7.93 13.78 -3.28
N ASN A 82 9.11 13.16 -3.26
CA ASN A 82 9.97 13.05 -2.06
C ASN A 82 9.17 12.65 -0.81
N LEU A 83 8.27 11.67 -0.94
CA LEU A 83 7.46 11.14 0.15
C LEU A 83 8.12 9.91 0.78
N PRO A 84 7.84 9.60 2.06
CA PRO A 84 8.38 8.43 2.75
C PRO A 84 7.64 7.15 2.34
N VAL A 85 7.72 6.81 1.06
CA VAL A 85 7.08 5.66 0.42
C VAL A 85 8.11 4.91 -0.44
N PRO A 86 7.96 3.60 -0.64
CA PRO A 86 8.84 2.85 -1.54
C PRO A 86 8.83 3.46 -2.94
N LYS A 87 9.99 3.53 -3.61
CA LYS A 87 10.03 4.01 -5.00
C LYS A 87 9.39 2.99 -5.94
N LEU A 88 8.61 3.47 -6.91
CA LEU A 88 8.17 2.67 -8.04
C LEU A 88 9.33 2.53 -9.03
N GLU A 89 9.75 1.29 -9.29
CA GLU A 89 10.79 0.97 -10.27
C GLU A 89 10.19 0.73 -11.67
N GLY A 90 8.91 0.37 -11.73
CA GLY A 90 8.16 0.16 -12.96
C GLY A 90 6.92 -0.70 -12.74
N TRP A 91 6.09 -0.81 -13.77
CA TRP A 91 4.96 -1.73 -13.80
C TRP A 91 4.78 -2.33 -15.19
N THR A 92 4.13 -3.49 -15.27
CA THR A 92 3.81 -4.13 -16.54
C THR A 92 2.51 -4.94 -16.46
N SER A 93 1.92 -5.24 -17.61
CA SER A 93 0.83 -6.20 -17.73
C SER A 93 1.38 -7.51 -18.31
N PHE A 94 1.22 -8.60 -17.56
CA PHE A 94 1.67 -9.93 -17.96
C PHE A 94 0.60 -10.97 -17.59
N ASP A 95 0.21 -11.82 -18.54
CA ASP A 95 -0.81 -12.86 -18.34
C ASP A 95 -2.12 -12.31 -17.73
N LYS A 96 -2.64 -11.23 -18.34
CA LYS A 96 -3.87 -10.50 -17.92
C LYS A 96 -3.84 -9.97 -16.47
N ALA A 97 -2.67 -9.94 -15.84
CA ALA A 97 -2.45 -9.40 -14.52
C ALA A 97 -1.50 -8.21 -14.59
N LYS A 98 -1.76 -7.19 -13.77
CA LYS A 98 -0.81 -6.09 -13.59
C LYS A 98 0.17 -6.41 -12.47
N TRP A 99 1.40 -5.97 -12.66
CA TRP A 99 2.50 -6.18 -11.74
C TRP A 99 3.25 -4.88 -11.54
N ILE A 100 3.64 -4.61 -10.30
CA ILE A 100 4.51 -3.48 -9.95
C ILE A 100 5.82 -4.02 -9.36
N LEU A 101 6.91 -3.33 -9.65
CA LEU A 101 8.19 -3.49 -8.98
C LEU A 101 8.44 -2.24 -8.14
N ILE A 102 8.65 -2.43 -6.85
CA ILE A 102 8.93 -1.33 -5.93
C ILE A 102 10.19 -1.62 -5.11
N GLU A 103 10.77 -0.55 -4.59
CA GLU A 103 11.91 -0.61 -3.66
C GLU A 103 11.61 -1.52 -2.47
N TYR A 104 12.62 -2.31 -2.08
CA TYR A 104 12.57 -3.01 -0.80
C TYR A 104 13.14 -2.14 0.31
N ILE A 105 12.31 -1.83 1.31
CA ILE A 105 12.73 -1.16 2.54
C ILE A 105 12.95 -2.23 3.62
N SER A 106 14.16 -2.32 4.15
CA SER A 106 14.46 -3.20 5.28
C SER A 106 13.88 -2.64 6.57
N GLY A 107 13.21 -3.48 7.35
CA GLY A 107 12.64 -3.10 8.64
C GLY A 107 11.61 -4.13 9.11
N GLU A 108 11.08 -3.89 10.31
CA GLU A 108 9.98 -4.65 10.88
C GLU A 108 8.65 -3.91 10.69
N ASP A 109 7.54 -4.64 10.75
CA ASP A 109 6.22 -4.03 10.75
C ASP A 109 5.87 -3.41 12.12
N LEU A 110 4.76 -2.69 12.19
CA LEU A 110 4.34 -1.99 13.41
C LEU A 110 3.66 -2.91 14.45
N ARG A 111 3.76 -4.24 14.34
CA ARG A 111 3.15 -5.16 15.35
C ARG A 111 3.90 -5.11 16.67
N ILE A 112 5.19 -4.83 16.63
CA ILE A 112 6.00 -4.52 17.81
C ILE A 112 6.16 -3.01 17.82
N PHE A 113 5.17 -2.33 18.41
CA PHE A 113 5.12 -0.87 18.44
C PHE A 113 5.71 -0.31 19.73
N ASP A 114 6.53 0.73 19.61
CA ASP A 114 7.00 1.52 20.75
C ASP A 114 6.74 3.03 20.58
N LYS A 115 6.94 3.78 21.67
CA LYS A 115 6.71 5.24 21.70
C LYS A 115 7.61 6.04 20.77
N HIS A 116 8.79 5.53 20.42
CA HIS A 116 9.73 6.21 19.54
C HIS A 116 9.30 6.05 18.07
N MET A 117 8.75 4.88 17.71
CA MET A 117 8.15 4.65 16.39
C MET A 117 6.95 5.58 16.13
N ALA A 118 6.20 5.94 17.17
CA ALA A 118 5.06 6.86 17.06
C ALA A 118 5.43 8.19 16.38
N TYR A 119 6.58 8.77 16.73
CA TYR A 119 7.05 10.02 16.13
C TYR A 119 7.39 9.85 14.65
N GLY A 120 8.09 8.78 14.27
CA GLY A 120 8.40 8.50 12.87
C GLY A 120 7.17 8.22 12.02
N CYS A 121 6.17 7.52 12.57
CA CYS A 121 4.88 7.33 11.92
C CYS A 121 4.13 8.65 11.73
N ALA A 122 4.08 9.48 12.79
CA ALA A 122 3.43 10.79 12.73
C ALA A 122 4.09 11.70 11.68
N GLU A 123 5.42 11.79 11.68
CA GLU A 123 6.18 12.54 10.68
C GLU A 123 5.89 12.05 9.25
N SER A 124 5.92 10.73 9.05
CA SER A 124 5.69 10.14 7.73
C SER A 124 4.28 10.43 7.21
N LEU A 125 3.27 10.27 8.07
CA LEU A 125 1.88 10.58 7.74
C LEU A 125 1.69 12.08 7.49
N SER A 126 2.22 12.95 8.35
CA SER A 126 2.12 14.40 8.18
C SER A 126 2.72 14.87 6.86
N ARG A 127 3.84 14.28 6.40
CA ARG A 127 4.42 14.62 5.08
C ARG A 127 3.49 14.28 3.93
N ILE A 128 2.84 13.12 3.97
CA ILE A 128 1.89 12.70 2.93
C ILE A 128 0.64 13.58 2.99
N PHE A 129 0.08 13.82 4.17
CA PHE A 129 -1.10 14.67 4.33
C PHE A 129 -0.83 16.10 3.89
N ASN A 130 0.29 16.68 4.30
CA ASN A 130 0.63 18.05 3.92
C ASN A 130 0.89 18.21 2.40
N MET A 131 1.18 17.13 1.66
CA MET A 131 1.34 17.20 0.21
C MET A 131 0.00 17.32 -0.52
N TYR A 132 -1.04 16.57 -0.10
CA TYR A 132 -2.28 16.44 -0.86
C TYR A 132 -3.50 17.05 -0.18
N TRP A 133 -3.48 17.17 1.14
CA TRP A 133 -4.59 17.67 1.94
C TRP A 133 -4.41 19.15 2.27
N GLN A 134 -4.14 19.94 1.23
CA GLN A 134 -4.07 21.40 1.28
C GLN A 134 -5.33 21.96 0.60
N GLU A 135 -6.02 22.90 1.25
CA GLU A 135 -7.28 23.48 0.75
C GLU A 135 -7.13 24.04 -0.68
N ASP A 136 -5.98 24.66 -0.96
CA ASP A 136 -5.70 25.37 -2.21
C ASP A 136 -5.57 24.44 -3.44
N HIS A 137 -5.34 23.13 -3.23
CA HIS A 137 -5.07 22.16 -4.31
C HIS A 137 -5.92 20.88 -4.23
N PHE A 138 -7.00 20.89 -3.44
CA PHE A 138 -7.78 19.68 -3.17
C PHE A 138 -8.41 19.07 -4.43
N GLU A 139 -9.00 19.88 -5.31
CA GLU A 139 -9.64 19.39 -6.54
C GLU A 139 -8.62 18.87 -7.57
N GLU A 140 -7.41 19.44 -7.62
CA GLU A 140 -6.33 18.97 -8.49
C GLU A 140 -5.75 17.62 -8.04
N ASN A 141 -5.74 17.37 -6.72
CA ASN A 141 -5.23 16.15 -6.10
C ASN A 141 -6.29 15.06 -5.93
N LYS A 142 -7.50 15.26 -6.47
CA LYS A 142 -8.61 14.33 -6.34
C LYS A 142 -8.50 13.19 -7.35
N LEU A 143 -8.22 11.99 -6.86
CA LEU A 143 -8.22 10.74 -7.66
C LEU A 143 -9.59 10.41 -8.23
N ASP A 144 -10.61 10.51 -7.38
CA ASP A 144 -11.96 10.09 -7.65
C ASP A 144 -12.92 10.73 -6.65
N ASN A 145 -14.18 10.33 -6.72
CA ASN A 145 -15.21 10.84 -5.82
C ASN A 145 -15.22 10.13 -4.45
N ARG A 146 -14.09 9.64 -3.93
CA ARG A 146 -14.04 8.84 -2.68
C ARG A 146 -14.41 9.66 -1.46
N PHE A 147 -13.99 10.92 -1.38
CA PHE A 147 -14.43 11.81 -0.31
C PHE A 147 -15.94 11.98 -0.36
N GLU A 148 -16.53 12.21 -1.54
CA GLU A 148 -17.97 12.38 -1.71
C GLU A 148 -18.74 11.10 -1.39
N ARG A 149 -18.22 9.92 -1.80
CA ARG A 149 -18.83 8.62 -1.47
C ARG A 149 -18.76 8.35 0.03
N TYR A 150 -17.61 8.65 0.64
CA TYR A 150 -17.42 8.55 2.09
C TYR A 150 -18.37 9.50 2.82
N TRP A 151 -18.37 10.78 2.46
CA TRP A 151 -19.22 11.84 2.98
C TRP A 151 -20.69 11.49 2.89
N LYS A 152 -21.15 11.02 1.71
CA LYS A 152 -22.52 10.55 1.48
C LYS A 152 -22.87 9.38 2.40
N ARG A 153 -21.95 8.42 2.58
CA ARG A 153 -22.18 7.23 3.43
C ARG A 153 -22.30 7.62 4.90
N ILE A 154 -21.42 8.48 5.40
CA ILE A 154 -21.44 8.88 6.81
C ILE A 154 -22.64 9.78 7.13
N ASN A 155 -23.05 10.67 6.21
CA ASN A 155 -24.26 11.48 6.35
C ASN A 155 -25.53 10.62 6.28
N LYS A 156 -25.61 9.64 5.36
CA LYS A 156 -26.73 8.69 5.32
C LYS A 156 -26.86 7.93 6.65
N ARG A 157 -25.74 7.56 7.27
CA ARG A 157 -25.73 6.89 8.58
C ARG A 157 -26.17 7.83 9.70
N ALA A 158 -25.77 9.11 9.67
CA ALA A 158 -26.25 10.10 10.63
C ALA A 158 -27.79 10.22 10.59
N GLU A 159 -28.38 10.26 9.40
CA GLU A 159 -29.84 10.28 9.22
C GLU A 159 -30.55 9.06 9.80
N CYS A 160 -29.96 7.86 9.66
CA CYS A 160 -30.52 6.65 10.26
C CYS A 160 -30.49 6.68 11.80
N LEU A 161 -29.57 7.42 12.40
CA LEU A 161 -29.37 7.48 13.85
C LEU A 161 -30.17 8.59 14.54
N LYS A 162 -30.85 9.47 13.79
CA LYS A 162 -31.50 10.67 14.35
C LYS A 162 -32.51 10.41 15.46
N ASN A 163 -33.16 9.24 15.46
CA ASN A 163 -34.15 8.86 16.46
C ASN A 163 -33.54 8.10 17.66
N GLU A 164 -32.23 7.83 17.64
CA GLU A 164 -31.50 7.10 18.68
C GLU A 164 -30.58 8.06 19.46
N SER A 165 -31.11 8.73 20.49
CA SER A 165 -30.48 9.92 21.10
C SER A 165 -29.01 9.74 21.50
N LYS A 166 -28.66 8.61 22.15
CA LYS A 166 -27.28 8.32 22.57
C LYS A 166 -26.35 8.09 21.37
N LEU A 167 -26.84 7.40 20.34
CA LEU A 167 -26.05 7.11 19.14
C LEU A 167 -25.90 8.35 18.25
N ALA A 168 -26.96 9.15 18.11
CA ALA A 168 -26.94 10.41 17.40
C ALA A 168 -25.89 11.38 18.00
N SER A 169 -25.87 11.52 19.33
CA SER A 169 -24.92 12.39 20.03
C SER A 169 -23.47 11.93 19.84
N ALA A 170 -23.19 10.63 20.02
CA ALA A 170 -21.85 10.09 19.81
C ALA A 170 -21.38 10.22 18.35
N TYR A 171 -22.29 9.98 17.40
CA TYR A 171 -22.00 10.09 15.98
C TYR A 171 -21.81 11.55 15.52
N GLY A 172 -22.50 12.51 16.15
CA GLY A 172 -22.31 13.93 15.92
C GLY A 172 -20.87 14.39 16.19
N ILE A 173 -20.29 13.97 17.31
CA ILE A 173 -18.88 14.26 17.65
C ILE A 173 -17.92 13.73 16.57
N PHE A 174 -18.22 12.55 16.00
CA PHE A 174 -17.44 12.00 14.89
C PHE A 174 -17.56 12.87 13.62
N MET A 175 -18.77 13.34 13.30
CA MET A 175 -19.04 14.21 12.13
C MET A 175 -18.33 15.56 12.26
N ASP A 176 -18.38 16.19 13.43
CA ASP A 176 -17.72 17.48 13.70
C ASP A 176 -16.21 17.42 13.42
N ARG A 177 -15.59 16.26 13.66
CA ARG A 177 -14.16 16.02 13.43
C ARG A 177 -13.79 15.75 11.98
N GLN A 178 -14.75 15.63 11.07
CA GLN A 178 -14.46 15.36 9.65
C GLN A 178 -14.22 16.63 8.83
N LEU A 179 -14.56 17.80 9.37
CA LEU A 179 -14.50 19.11 8.71
C LEU A 179 -13.46 20.06 9.34
N VAL A 180 -12.59 19.52 10.19
CA VAL A 180 -11.50 20.24 10.88
C VAL A 180 -10.17 19.80 10.32
#